data_AF-A0A4P7F3L9-F1
#
_entry.id   AF-A0A4P7F3L9-F1
#
_cell.length_a   1.000
_cell.length_b   1.000
_cell.length_c   1.000
_cell.angle_alpha   90.00
_cell.angle_beta   90.00
_cell.angle_gamma   90.00
#
_symmetry.space_group_name_H-M   'P 1'
#
loop_
_entity.id
_entity.type
_entity.pdbx_description
1 polymer ?
#
loop_
_entity_poly.entity_id
_entity_poly.type
_entity_poly.pdbx_seq_one_letter_code
_entity_poly.pdbx_strand_id
1 'polypeptide(L)' 'MSKQYVRYKELAERGVFRDRMDAARKVAAGFPKPIEMGPNSIAWDIHEVEAWLAQRPRRTPKTGGKPAVQASLTETV' A
#
# COMPACT_ATOMS: atom_id res chain seq x y z
N MET A 1 -13.36 8.44 8.67
CA MET A 1 -12.47 7.85 7.65
C MET A 1 -12.30 6.37 7.97
N SER A 2 -12.76 5.50 7.07
CA SER A 2 -12.73 4.05 7.28
C SER A 2 -11.32 3.54 7.01
N LYS A 3 -10.61 3.04 8.03
CA LYS A 3 -9.30 2.40 7.84
C LYS A 3 -9.50 1.10 7.07
N GLN A 4 -8.97 1.04 5.85
CA GLN A 4 -8.98 -0.17 5.03
C GLN A 4 -7.65 -0.90 5.22
N TYR A 5 -7.74 -2.14 5.70
CA TYR A 5 -6.58 -2.98 5.92
C TYR A 5 -6.40 -3.96 4.76
N VAL A 6 -5.20 -3.98 4.20
CA VAL A 6 -4.81 -4.89 3.13
C VAL A 6 -3.85 -5.95 3.66
N ARG A 7 -4.13 -7.23 3.39
CA ARG A 7 -3.29 -8.34 3.84
C ARG A 7 -2.01 -8.44 3.02
N TYR A 8 -0.99 -9.10 3.59
CA TYR A 8 0.28 -9.42 2.91
C TYR A 8 0.06 -10.02 1.51
N LYS A 9 -0.84 -10.99 1.39
CA LYS A 9 -1.10 -11.71 0.15
C LYS A 9 -1.54 -10.75 -0.96
N GLU A 10 -2.44 -9.82 -0.65
CA GLU A 10 -2.96 -8.86 -1.63
C GLU A 10 -1.91 -7.82 -2.03
N LEU A 11 -1.05 -7.38 -1.10
CA LEU A 11 0.09 -6.51 -1.42
C LEU A 11 1.14 -7.22 -2.30
N ALA A 12 1.37 -8.51 -2.06
CA ALA A 12 2.24 -9.33 -2.90
C ALA A 12 1.65 -9.52 -4.31
N GLU A 13 0.34 -9.79 -4.43
CA GLU A 13 -0.35 -9.88 -5.72
C GLU A 13 -0.33 -8.57 -6.51
N ARG A 14 -0.38 -7.41 -5.83
CA ARG A 14 -0.21 -6.09 -6.45
C ARG A 14 1.25 -5.76 -6.83
N GLY A 15 2.20 -6.65 -6.53
CA GLY A 15 3.62 -6.44 -6.80
C GLY A 15 4.29 -5.40 -5.88
N VAL A 16 3.64 -5.03 -4.77
CA VAL A 16 4.24 -4.13 -3.76
C VAL A 16 5.36 -4.84 -3.01
N PHE A 17 5.17 -6.14 -2.73
CA PHE A 17 6.18 -7.01 -2.15
C PHE A 17 6.48 -8.17 -3.08
N ARG A 18 7.76 -8.51 -3.21
CA ARG A 18 8.18 -9.73 -3.92
C ARG A 18 8.17 -10.94 -2.99
N ASP A 19 8.76 -10.77 -1.80
CA ASP A 19 8.98 -11.83 -0.82
C ASP A 19 8.84 -11.27 0.61
N ARG A 20 8.71 -12.16 1.60
CA ARG A 20 8.62 -11.77 3.02
C ARG A 20 9.83 -10.95 3.47
N MET A 21 11.01 -11.27 2.94
CA MET A 21 12.25 -10.51 3.17
C MET A 21 12.19 -9.11 2.57
N ASP A 22 11.54 -8.93 1.40
CA ASP A 22 11.36 -7.61 0.78
C ASP A 22 10.42 -6.74 1.63
N ALA A 23 9.35 -7.34 2.16
CA ALA A 23 8.47 -6.66 3.11
C ALA A 23 9.23 -6.22 4.37
N ALA A 24 10.03 -7.10 4.98
CA ALA A 24 10.84 -6.76 6.15
C ALA A 24 11.85 -5.64 5.85
N ARG A 25 12.54 -5.68 4.70
CA ARG A 25 13.46 -4.62 4.27
C ARG A 25 12.76 -3.30 4.04
N LYS A 26 11.57 -3.31 3.47
CA LYS A 26 10.77 -2.10 3.25
C LYS A 26 10.31 -1.51 4.57
N VAL A 27 9.84 -2.32 5.51
CA VAL A 27 9.51 -1.87 6.87
C VAL A 27 10.72 -1.23 7.55
N ALA A 28 11.92 -1.83 7.42
CA ALA A 28 13.16 -1.22 7.90
C ALA A 28 13.50 0.10 7.19
N ALA A 29 13.13 0.25 5.91
CA ALA A 29 13.31 1.47 5.13
C ALA A 29 12.21 2.54 5.35
N GLY A 30 11.33 2.34 6.34
CA GLY A 30 10.27 3.29 6.69
C GLY A 30 8.91 3.00 6.07
N PHE A 31 8.68 1.81 5.52
CA PHE A 31 7.33 1.35 5.15
C PHE A 31 6.45 1.22 6.41
N PRO A 32 5.13 1.46 6.30
CA PRO A 32 4.22 1.37 7.45
C PRO A 32 4.33 0.03 8.19
N LYS A 33 4.16 0.11 9.51
CA LYS A 33 4.30 -1.06 10.38
C LYS A 33 3.18 -2.07 10.09
N PRO A 34 3.51 -3.36 10.01
CA PRO A 34 2.51 -4.41 9.92
C PRO A 34 1.61 -4.42 11.17
N ILE A 35 0.30 -4.55 10.94
CA ILE A 35 -0.73 -4.74 11.96
C ILE A 35 -1.11 -6.22 11.97
N GLU A 36 -0.92 -6.88 13.11
CA GLU A 36 -1.31 -8.27 13.31
C GLU A 36 -2.83 -8.34 13.50
N MET A 37 -3.54 -8.80 12.46
CA MET A 37 -5.00 -8.96 12.45
C MET A 37 -5.44 -10.34 12.96
N GLY A 38 -4.50 -11.26 13.20
CA GLY A 38 -4.78 -12.61 13.69
C GLY A 38 -3.58 -13.54 13.60
N PRO A 39 -3.75 -14.82 13.97
CA PRO A 39 -2.66 -15.79 13.94
C PRO A 39 -2.12 -15.92 12.52
N ASN A 40 -0.84 -15.59 12.32
CA ASN A 40 -0.15 -15.54 11.03
C ASN A 40 -0.69 -14.54 9.99
N SER A 41 -1.62 -13.66 10.38
CA SER A 41 -2.25 -12.71 9.46
C SER A 41 -1.77 -11.29 9.75
N ILE A 42 -0.94 -10.79 8.83
CA ILE A 42 -0.41 -9.42 8.86
C ILE A 42 -1.15 -8.59 7.81
N ALA A 43 -1.56 -7.40 8.20
CA ALA A 43 -2.16 -6.40 7.34
C ALA A 43 -1.47 -5.04 7.46
N TRP A 44 -1.67 -4.19 6.46
CA TRP A 44 -1.21 -2.80 6.46
C TRP A 44 -2.40 -1.89 6.18
N ASP A 45 -2.33 -0.65 6.66
CA ASP A 45 -3.28 0.37 6.27
C ASP A 45 -3.02 0.79 4.81
N ILE A 46 -4.04 0.67 3.96
CA ILE A 46 -3.89 0.93 2.53
C ILE A 46 -3.53 2.39 2.25
N HIS A 47 -4.05 3.33 3.03
CA HIS A 47 -3.79 4.75 2.83
C HIS A 47 -2.34 5.09 3.17
N GLU A 48 -1.80 4.51 4.24
CA GLU A 48 -0.38 4.67 4.56
C GLU A 48 0.53 4.05 3.50
N VAL A 49 0.17 2.88 2.97
CA VAL A 49 0.92 2.22 1.90
C VAL A 49 0.94 3.07 0.63
N GLU A 50 -0.23 3.60 0.23
CA GLU A 50 -0.34 4.47 -0.95
C GLU A 50 0.42 5.78 -0.75
N ALA A 51 0.32 6.40 0.44
CA ALA A 51 1.07 7.60 0.77
C ALA A 51 2.58 7.36 0.73
N TRP A 52 3.06 6.23 1.26
CA TRP A 52 4.47 5.85 1.21
C TRP A 52 4.94 5.60 -0.23
N LEU A 53 4.13 4.93 -1.05
CA LEU A 53 4.41 4.71 -2.47
C LEU A 53 4.42 6.02 -3.26
N ALA A 54 3.58 7.00 -2.90
CA ALA A 54 3.51 8.31 -3.52
C ALA A 54 4.71 9.21 -3.15
N GLN A 55 5.21 9.13 -1.91
CA GLN A 55 6.37 9.89 -1.45
C GLN A 55 7.68 9.49 -2.14
N ARG A 56 7.77 8.25 -2.65
CA ARG A 56 8.98 7.77 -3.30
C ARG A 56 9.00 8.30 -4.75
N PRO A 57 10.02 9.08 -5.18
CA PRO A 57 10.09 9.54 -6.55
C PRO A 57 10.17 8.33 -7.47
N ARG A 58 9.08 8.07 -8.22
CA ARG A 58 9.04 7.05 -9.26
C ARG A 58 10.13 7.42 -10.27
N ARG A 59 11.25 6.70 -10.28
CA ARG A 59 12.01 6.52 -11.53
C ARG A 59 11.04 5.83 -12.48
N THR A 60 10.39 6.61 -13.33
CA THR A 60 9.36 6.16 -14.27
C THR A 60 9.81 4.96 -15.08
N PRO A 61 9.13 3.81 -15.01
CA PRO A 61 8.95 2.96 -16.15
C PRO A 61 7.57 3.28 -16.75
N LYS A 62 7.52 3.64 -18.04
CA LYS A 62 6.28 3.64 -18.83
C LYS A 62 5.61 2.27 -18.64
N THR A 63 4.45 2.18 -18.01
CA THR A 63 3.36 1.21 -18.28
C THR A 63 2.27 1.34 -17.21
N GLY A 64 1.05 1.62 -17.67
CA GLY A 64 -0.09 1.97 -16.84
C GLY A 64 -0.61 0.84 -15.96
N GLY A 65 -0.60 1.07 -14.65
CA GLY A 65 -1.54 0.47 -13.71
C GLY A 65 -2.59 1.52 -13.36
N LYS A 66 -3.85 1.26 -13.67
CA LYS A 66 -5.02 2.10 -13.37
C LYS A 66 -4.95 2.68 -11.95
N PRO A 67 -5.01 4.01 -11.75
CA PRO A 67 -5.42 4.58 -10.48
C PRO A 67 -6.94 4.41 -10.39
N ALA A 68 -7.38 3.32 -9.77
CA ALA A 68 -8.79 3.18 -9.43
C ALA A 68 -9.04 3.95 -8.13
N VAL A 69 -9.82 5.04 -8.25
CA VAL A 69 -10.75 5.54 -7.21
C VAL A 69 -10.00 6.19 -6.03
N GLN A 70 -10.03 7.50 -5.80
CA GLN A 70 -11.21 8.33 -5.52
C GLN A 70 -10.89 9.79 -5.89
N ALA A 71 -11.50 10.29 -6.97
CA ALA A 71 -11.66 11.72 -7.16
C ALA A 71 -12.87 12.14 -6.34
N SER A 72 -12.60 12.74 -5.18
CA SER A 72 -13.55 13.57 -4.46
C SER A 72 -14.11 14.62 -5.42
N LEU A 73 -15.37 14.50 -5.82
CA LEU A 73 -16.12 15.64 -6.33
C LEU A 73 -16.84 16.25 -5.11
N THR A 74 -16.19 17.24 -4.52
CA THR A 74 -16.86 18.24 -3.70
C THR A 74 -17.66 19.17 -4.61
N GLU A 75 -18.94 19.32 -4.28
CA GLU A 75 -19.67 20.60 -4.23
C GLU A 75 -19.96 21.35 -5.54
N THR A 76 -21.25 21.59 -5.82
CA THR A 76 -21.82 22.95 -6.02
C THR A 76 -23.35 22.84 -6.02
N VAL A 77 -23.96 23.57 -5.10
CA VAL A 77 -25.40 23.86 -5.00
C VAL A 77 -25.74 25.04 -5.90
#